data_AF-A0A843XUI9-F1
#
_entry.id   AF-A0A843XUI9-F1
#
_cell.length_a   1.000
_cell.length_b   1.000
_cell.length_c   1.000
_cell.angle_alpha   90.00
_cell.angle_beta   90.00
_cell.angle_gamma   90.00
#
_symmetry.space_group_name_H-M   'P 1'
#
loop_
_entity.id
_entity.type
_entity.pdbx_description
1 polymer ?
#
loop_
_entity_poly.entity_id
_entity_poly.type
_entity_poly.pdbx_seq_one_letter_code
_entity_poly.pdbx_strand_id
1 'polypeptide(L)'
;WIHGNGNRIDILNDTWYGDRPLAETLRGPLESGSTNASDPSRSKIRKSRGKFKGLETLKKMRVYNNAKLPVQIDMEFRRPFGENTDDLVGEIARLVTLCASFDVPYWRDVPEDRKIKIYEKLLDKFELRVGDEVCNDIHIRKIIYEIAGRRYRDVRSILYRHYQSYATDEERLQNPLEDINANEWAWLVNYFGSQKFKCNEGGEPPAHELWRLTHQKKDGSWGSEQSRHVYETVKDKLEELASQPCDSPVASTPEEVLSLVVRQRSGYVRGPGCGPKPPSKSAVTTATIAGLQAQVKDKDERISQMEELISKQREDMAQIQEKLFKQKAEVTAEVTARLKSDMSSQLNELVNKKFMDMMFQFHRDLGIGH
;
A
#
# COMPACT_ATOMS: atom_id res chain seq x y z
N TRP A 1 -20.72 -6.08 -30.56
CA TRP A 1 -19.80 -5.74 -31.66
C TRP A 1 -19.16 -4.42 -31.29
N ILE A 2 -17.92 -4.35 -30.78
CA ILE A 2 -16.65 -4.77 -31.37
C ILE A 2 -15.75 -5.41 -30.29
N HIS A 3 -15.09 -6.50 -30.66
CA HIS A 3 -14.06 -7.18 -29.88
C HIS A 3 -12.80 -6.30 -29.80
N GLY A 4 -12.30 -6.04 -28.59
CA GLY A 4 -11.04 -5.35 -28.36
C GLY A 4 -10.11 -6.21 -27.49
N ASN A 5 -9.13 -6.83 -28.14
CA ASN A 5 -8.08 -7.65 -27.54
C ASN A 5 -7.44 -6.99 -26.31
N GLY A 6 -7.71 -7.57 -25.13
CA GLY A 6 -7.09 -7.18 -23.86
C GLY A 6 -5.64 -7.65 -23.78
N ASN A 7 -4.72 -6.91 -24.42
CA ASN A 7 -3.30 -6.94 -24.09
C ASN A 7 -3.10 -6.27 -22.72
N ARG A 8 -3.28 -7.06 -21.65
CA ARG A 8 -2.91 -6.66 -20.30
C ARG A 8 -1.41 -6.83 -20.14
N ILE A 9 -0.71 -5.71 -19.98
CA ILE A 9 0.70 -5.64 -19.62
C ILE A 9 0.77 -6.04 -18.15
N ASP A 10 1.07 -7.30 -17.88
CA ASP A 10 1.32 -7.77 -16.50
C ASP A 10 2.79 -7.50 -16.15
N ILE A 11 3.05 -6.23 -15.81
CA ILE A 11 4.19 -5.81 -15.01
C ILE A 11 3.76 -5.92 -13.54
N LEU A 12 4.67 -6.46 -12.71
CA LEU A 12 4.63 -6.67 -11.25
C LEU A 12 4.07 -8.00 -10.72
N ASN A 13 4.98 -8.69 -10.02
CA ASN A 13 4.80 -9.34 -8.73
C ASN A 13 3.39 -9.81 -8.35
N ASP A 14 3.08 -11.04 -8.73
CA ASP A 14 2.11 -11.87 -8.01
C ASP A 14 2.84 -13.06 -7.39
N THR A 15 3.55 -12.82 -6.28
CA THR A 15 3.87 -13.88 -5.32
C THR A 15 2.65 -14.09 -4.44
N TRP A 16 1.75 -14.99 -4.85
CA TRP A 16 0.65 -15.43 -4.00
C TRP A 16 1.15 -16.37 -2.90
N TYR A 17 0.62 -16.15 -1.69
CA TYR A 17 0.75 -16.99 -0.51
C TYR A 17 0.25 -18.42 -0.81
N GLY A 18 1.13 -19.41 -0.65
CA GLY A 18 0.76 -20.83 -0.65
C GLY A 18 1.72 -21.73 -1.43
N ASP A 19 2.38 -21.21 -2.46
CA ASP A 19 3.30 -21.99 -3.29
C ASP A 19 4.71 -21.96 -2.72
N ARG A 20 5.28 -23.15 -2.47
CA ARG A 20 6.66 -23.34 -2.04
C ARG A 20 7.59 -22.77 -3.12
N PRO A 21 8.34 -21.68 -2.88
CA PRO A 21 9.24 -21.12 -3.88
C PRO A 21 10.35 -22.13 -4.19
N LEU A 22 10.60 -22.39 -5.48
CA LEU A 22 11.74 -23.19 -5.96
C LEU A 22 13.10 -22.65 -5.47
N ALA A 23 13.13 -21.41 -4.98
CA ALA A 23 14.30 -20.74 -4.43
C ALA A 23 14.96 -21.48 -3.25
N GLU A 24 14.21 -22.31 -2.51
CA GLU A 24 14.74 -23.00 -1.33
C GLU A 24 15.45 -24.33 -1.65
N THR A 25 15.45 -24.71 -2.94
CA THR A 25 15.61 -26.09 -3.37
C THR A 25 16.94 -26.39 -4.08
N LEU A 26 17.68 -25.35 -4.50
CA LEU A 26 18.96 -25.46 -5.23
C LEU A 26 20.17 -24.98 -4.41
N ARG A 27 20.09 -25.04 -3.08
CA ARG A 27 21.23 -24.70 -2.21
C ARG A 27 22.29 -25.80 -2.31
N GLY A 28 23.31 -25.61 -3.14
CA GLY A 28 24.55 -26.39 -3.09
C GLY A 28 25.39 -26.00 -1.86
N PRO A 29 26.30 -26.86 -1.37
CA PRO A 29 27.15 -26.54 -0.24
C PRO A 29 28.18 -25.48 -0.64
N LEU A 30 28.19 -24.31 0.01
CA LEU A 30 29.39 -23.48 0.08
C LEU A 30 30.31 -24.12 1.12
N GLU A 31 31.38 -24.76 0.68
CA GLU A 31 32.52 -25.02 1.56
C GLU A 31 33.28 -23.71 1.77
N SER A 32 33.39 -23.28 3.03
CA SER A 32 34.46 -22.39 3.48
C SER A 32 34.85 -22.82 4.89
N GLY A 33 36.16 -23.03 5.07
CA GLY A 33 36.73 -23.75 6.19
C GLY A 33 36.84 -22.98 7.50
N SER A 34 36.91 -23.78 8.57
CA SER A 34 37.64 -23.61 9.83
C SER A 34 37.41 -22.34 10.68
N THR A 35 36.75 -22.53 11.83
CA THR A 35 37.26 -22.08 13.15
C THR A 35 36.77 -23.01 14.26
N ASN A 36 37.66 -23.32 15.19
CA ASN A 36 37.49 -24.22 16.34
C ASN A 36 36.52 -23.69 17.42
N ALA A 37 35.87 -24.68 18.07
CA ALA A 37 35.52 -24.81 19.49
C ALA A 37 34.41 -23.95 20.16
N SER A 38 33.43 -24.72 20.66
CA SER A 38 32.70 -24.57 21.94
C SER A 38 31.40 -23.75 21.99
N ASP A 39 30.26 -24.37 21.62
CA ASP A 39 28.96 -24.15 22.29
C ASP A 39 27.95 -25.29 21.97
N PRO A 40 27.41 -26.04 22.96
CA PRO A 40 26.44 -27.10 22.71
C PRO A 40 25.00 -26.57 22.70
N SER A 41 24.65 -25.72 21.73
CA SER A 41 23.24 -25.45 21.39
C SER A 41 22.98 -25.77 19.92
N ARG A 42 22.83 -27.08 19.64
CA ARG A 42 22.55 -27.59 18.29
C ARG A 42 21.15 -27.16 17.85
N SER A 43 21.02 -25.95 17.31
CA SER A 43 19.86 -25.57 16.52
C SER A 43 19.75 -26.55 15.35
N LYS A 44 18.68 -27.33 15.31
CA LYS A 44 18.42 -28.28 14.22
C LYS A 44 18.33 -27.48 12.92
N ILE A 45 19.41 -27.46 12.13
CA ILE A 45 19.41 -26.93 10.78
C ILE A 45 18.28 -27.64 10.04
N ARG A 46 17.22 -26.90 9.68
CA ARG A 46 16.13 -27.42 8.86
C ARG A 46 16.75 -27.94 7.57
N LYS A 47 16.63 -29.24 7.31
CA LYS A 47 17.00 -29.83 6.01
C LYS A 47 16.21 -29.07 4.93
N SER A 48 16.90 -28.25 4.14
CA SER A 48 16.29 -27.67 2.94
C SER A 48 15.86 -28.82 2.02
N ARG A 49 14.63 -28.76 1.50
CA ARG A 49 14.17 -29.75 0.52
C ARG A 49 15.00 -29.54 -0.76
N GLY A 50 15.69 -30.58 -1.23
CA GLY A 50 16.50 -30.52 -2.45
C GLY A 50 15.67 -30.59 -3.75
N LYS A 51 16.32 -30.38 -4.91
CA LYS A 51 15.68 -30.24 -6.24
C LYS A 51 14.60 -31.29 -6.49
N PHE A 52 13.46 -30.89 -7.06
CA PHE A 52 12.43 -31.84 -7.47
C PHE A 52 12.96 -32.75 -8.59
N LYS A 53 13.12 -34.04 -8.29
CA LYS A 53 13.66 -35.05 -9.22
C LYS A 53 12.58 -35.89 -9.91
N GLY A 54 11.29 -35.64 -9.65
CA GLY A 54 10.18 -36.47 -10.17
C GLY A 54 10.12 -37.89 -9.59
N LEU A 55 10.93 -38.19 -8.57
CA LEU A 55 11.01 -39.53 -7.97
C LEU A 55 9.72 -39.94 -7.27
N GLU A 56 9.06 -39.01 -6.59
CA GLU A 56 7.77 -39.28 -5.92
C GLU A 56 6.66 -39.53 -6.93
N THR A 57 6.60 -38.76 -8.02
CA THR A 57 5.68 -38.99 -9.13
C THR A 57 5.88 -40.38 -9.74
N LEU A 58 7.12 -40.80 -9.97
CA LEU A 58 7.43 -42.15 -10.46
C LEU A 58 7.03 -43.25 -9.46
N LYS A 59 7.21 -43.03 -8.15
CA LYS A 59 6.74 -43.97 -7.12
C LYS A 59 5.22 -44.09 -7.12
N LYS A 60 4.50 -42.97 -7.20
CA LYS A 60 3.03 -42.95 -7.30
C LYS A 60 2.54 -43.69 -8.53
N MET A 61 3.17 -43.47 -9.69
CA MET A 61 2.85 -44.23 -10.90
C MET A 61 3.07 -45.73 -10.70
N ARG A 62 4.16 -46.16 -10.05
CA ARG A 62 4.40 -47.59 -9.78
C ARG A 62 3.32 -48.21 -8.90
N VAL A 63 2.86 -47.49 -7.88
CA VAL A 63 1.72 -47.91 -7.04
C VAL A 63 0.44 -47.98 -7.87
N TYR A 64 0.30 -47.09 -8.84
CA TYR A 64 -0.81 -47.03 -9.78
C TYR A 64 -0.59 -47.89 -11.04
N ASN A 65 0.05 -49.06 -10.93
CA ASN A 65 0.30 -49.99 -12.04
C ASN A 65 0.98 -49.38 -13.27
N ASN A 66 1.81 -48.35 -13.07
CA ASN A 66 2.41 -47.52 -14.12
C ASN A 66 1.40 -46.82 -15.05
N ALA A 67 0.15 -46.69 -14.63
CA ALA A 67 -0.83 -45.89 -15.34
C ALA A 67 -0.65 -44.39 -15.04
N LYS A 68 -1.21 -43.56 -15.91
CA LYS A 68 -1.15 -42.10 -15.82
C LYS A 68 -1.88 -41.61 -14.57
N LEU A 69 -1.29 -40.66 -13.87
CA LEU A 69 -1.87 -40.09 -12.66
C LEU A 69 -3.01 -39.13 -13.03
N PRO A 70 -4.23 -39.34 -12.54
CA PRO A 70 -5.35 -38.44 -12.83
C PRO A 70 -5.14 -37.09 -12.14
N VAL A 71 -5.37 -36.00 -12.86
CA VAL A 71 -5.35 -34.63 -12.33
C VAL A 71 -6.57 -33.88 -12.82
N GLN A 72 -7.30 -33.26 -11.88
CA GLN A 72 -8.45 -32.43 -12.22
C GLN A 72 -8.00 -31.01 -12.58
N ILE A 73 -8.55 -30.46 -13.65
CA ILE A 73 -8.31 -29.10 -14.12
C ILE A 73 -9.59 -28.30 -13.95
N ASP A 74 -9.48 -27.23 -13.17
CA ASP A 74 -10.53 -26.25 -12.99
C ASP A 74 -10.49 -25.26 -14.16
N MET A 75 -11.52 -25.26 -14.99
CA MET A 75 -11.62 -24.40 -16.17
C MET A 75 -11.96 -22.95 -15.82
N GLU A 76 -12.62 -22.71 -14.68
CA GLU A 76 -13.01 -21.38 -14.23
C GLU A 76 -11.81 -20.65 -13.62
N PHE A 77 -11.14 -21.31 -12.67
CA PHE A 77 -9.95 -20.75 -12.02
C PHE A 77 -8.64 -21.05 -12.76
N ARG A 78 -8.72 -21.78 -13.88
CA ARG A 78 -7.60 -22.10 -14.78
C ARG A 78 -6.40 -22.71 -14.05
N ARG A 79 -6.67 -23.68 -13.17
CA ARG A 79 -5.67 -24.30 -12.29
C ARG A 79 -5.93 -25.79 -12.08
N PRO A 80 -4.87 -26.61 -11.91
CA PRO A 80 -5.03 -27.98 -11.45
C PRO A 80 -5.45 -28.02 -9.98
N PHE A 81 -6.21 -29.03 -9.61
CA PHE A 81 -6.58 -29.33 -8.23
C PHE A 81 -6.68 -30.85 -7.99
N GLY A 82 -6.67 -31.24 -6.72
CA GLY A 82 -6.67 -32.64 -6.28
C GLY A 82 -5.28 -33.16 -5.88
N GLU A 83 -5.21 -34.45 -5.58
CA GLU A 83 -4.07 -35.09 -4.90
C GLU A 83 -2.75 -35.06 -5.69
N ASN A 84 -2.82 -35.11 -7.02
CA ASN A 84 -1.66 -35.19 -7.90
C ASN A 84 -1.22 -33.81 -8.44
N THR A 85 -1.76 -32.71 -7.89
CA THR A 85 -1.49 -31.34 -8.35
C THR A 85 -0.03 -30.94 -8.19
N ASP A 86 0.53 -31.16 -6.99
CA ASP A 86 1.93 -30.80 -6.69
C ASP A 86 2.91 -31.58 -7.56
N ASP A 87 2.61 -32.85 -7.84
CA ASP A 87 3.37 -33.70 -8.73
C ASP A 87 3.34 -33.17 -10.17
N LEU A 88 2.16 -32.77 -10.66
CA LEU A 88 1.99 -32.17 -11.99
C LEU A 88 2.81 -30.88 -12.10
N VAL A 89 2.65 -29.97 -11.14
CA VAL A 89 3.33 -28.67 -11.15
C VAL A 89 4.85 -28.82 -11.01
N GLY A 90 5.31 -29.75 -10.17
CA GLY A 90 6.72 -30.09 -10.02
C GLY A 90 7.31 -30.69 -11.30
N GLU A 91 6.57 -31.57 -11.96
CA GLU A 91 6.99 -32.16 -13.23
C GLU A 91 7.03 -31.12 -14.36
N ILE A 92 6.07 -30.19 -14.42
CA ILE A 92 6.11 -29.05 -15.35
C ILE A 92 7.39 -28.24 -15.12
N ALA A 93 7.72 -27.90 -13.87
CA ALA A 93 8.94 -27.16 -13.57
C ALA A 93 10.21 -27.91 -14.03
N ARG A 94 10.25 -29.22 -13.78
CA ARG A 94 11.35 -30.10 -14.23
C ARG A 94 11.46 -30.13 -15.76
N LEU A 95 10.34 -30.30 -16.46
CA LEU A 95 10.31 -30.36 -17.93
C LEU A 95 10.66 -29.01 -18.57
N VAL A 96 10.20 -27.90 -18.00
CA VAL A 96 10.60 -26.55 -18.44
C VAL A 96 12.12 -26.38 -18.31
N THR A 97 12.71 -26.80 -17.19
CA THR A 97 14.16 -26.71 -16.99
C THR A 97 14.95 -27.55 -18.01
N LEU A 98 14.42 -28.70 -18.43
CA LEU A 98 15.13 -29.65 -19.29
C LEU A 98 14.88 -29.48 -20.79
N CYS A 99 13.73 -28.92 -21.18
CA CYS A 99 13.27 -28.95 -22.56
C CYS A 99 13.05 -27.56 -23.15
N ALA A 100 12.86 -26.52 -22.33
CA ALA A 100 12.66 -25.17 -22.82
C ALA A 100 13.97 -24.57 -23.33
N SER A 101 13.84 -23.71 -24.35
CA SER A 101 14.96 -22.92 -24.86
C SER A 101 15.18 -21.72 -23.95
N PHE A 102 16.41 -21.51 -23.50
CA PHE A 102 16.76 -20.34 -22.68
C PHE A 102 17.52 -19.26 -23.46
N ASP A 103 17.78 -19.48 -24.73
CA ASP A 103 18.35 -18.55 -25.71
C ASP A 103 17.33 -17.53 -26.29
N VAL A 104 16.23 -17.29 -25.57
CA VAL A 104 15.14 -16.37 -25.98
C VAL A 104 14.65 -15.49 -24.82
N PRO A 105 14.29 -14.21 -25.01
CA PRO A 105 14.00 -13.31 -23.89
C PRO A 105 12.80 -13.70 -23.01
N TYR A 106 11.74 -14.30 -23.58
CA TYR A 106 10.51 -14.60 -22.84
C TYR A 106 9.93 -15.97 -23.20
N TRP A 107 9.10 -16.54 -22.32
CA TRP A 107 8.40 -17.82 -22.56
C TRP A 107 7.58 -17.83 -23.86
N ARG A 108 6.97 -16.69 -24.20
CA ARG A 108 6.19 -16.56 -25.44
C ARG A 108 7.06 -16.76 -26.68
N ASP A 109 8.35 -16.42 -26.60
CA ASP A 109 9.33 -16.53 -27.69
C ASP A 109 9.98 -17.93 -27.74
N VAL A 110 9.72 -18.79 -26.75
CA VAL A 110 10.18 -20.19 -26.79
C VAL A 110 9.54 -20.89 -27.99
N PRO A 111 10.35 -21.57 -28.83
CA PRO A 111 9.86 -22.29 -30.00
C PRO A 111 8.71 -23.25 -29.66
N GLU A 112 7.71 -23.31 -30.54
CA GLU A 112 6.48 -24.05 -30.27
C GLU A 112 6.72 -25.56 -30.20
N ASP A 113 7.69 -26.09 -30.95
CA ASP A 113 8.14 -27.49 -30.88
C ASP A 113 8.63 -27.86 -29.47
N ARG A 114 9.33 -26.94 -28.78
CA ARG A 114 9.77 -27.15 -27.39
C ARG A 114 8.59 -27.16 -26.43
N LYS A 115 7.63 -26.27 -26.61
CA LYS A 115 6.39 -26.23 -25.82
C LYS A 115 5.55 -27.50 -26.04
N ILE A 116 5.45 -27.99 -27.27
CA ILE A 116 4.78 -29.25 -27.63
C ILE A 116 5.45 -30.41 -26.91
N LYS A 117 6.78 -30.52 -27.01
CA LYS A 117 7.56 -31.58 -26.36
C LYS A 117 7.40 -31.61 -24.83
N ILE A 118 7.31 -30.44 -24.18
CA ILE A 118 7.02 -30.36 -22.75
C ILE A 118 5.63 -30.94 -22.45
N TYR A 119 4.63 -30.60 -23.26
CA TYR A 119 3.27 -31.07 -23.08
C TYR A 119 3.15 -32.58 -23.32
N GLU A 120 3.75 -33.12 -24.38
CA GLU A 120 3.77 -34.56 -24.69
C GLU A 120 4.37 -35.37 -23.53
N LYS A 121 5.55 -34.97 -23.04
CA LYS A 121 6.20 -35.61 -21.89
C LYS A 121 5.39 -35.52 -20.60
N LEU A 122 4.53 -34.52 -20.47
CA LEU A 122 3.64 -34.39 -19.33
C LEU A 122 2.49 -35.40 -19.44
N LEU A 123 1.92 -35.55 -20.64
CA LEU A 123 0.84 -36.51 -20.91
C LEU A 123 1.28 -37.98 -20.81
N ASP A 124 2.59 -38.26 -20.87
CA ASP A 124 3.12 -39.61 -20.58
C ASP A 124 2.90 -40.02 -19.12
N LYS A 125 2.80 -39.05 -18.21
CA LYS A 125 2.74 -39.28 -16.75
C LYS A 125 1.39 -38.93 -16.14
N PHE A 126 0.66 -38.01 -16.74
CA PHE A 126 -0.57 -37.47 -16.18
C PHE A 126 -1.74 -37.61 -17.15
N GLU A 127 -2.90 -37.90 -16.60
CA GLU A 127 -4.18 -37.91 -17.30
C GLU A 127 -4.98 -36.69 -16.83
N LEU A 128 -5.11 -35.70 -17.72
CA LEU A 128 -5.77 -34.44 -17.41
C LEU A 128 -7.29 -34.60 -17.57
N ARG A 129 -8.04 -34.23 -16.53
CA ARG A 129 -9.49 -34.41 -16.44
C ARG A 129 -10.20 -33.09 -16.18
N VAL A 130 -11.40 -32.94 -16.74
CA VAL A 130 -12.34 -31.86 -16.44
C VAL A 130 -13.65 -32.52 -16.03
N GLY A 131 -13.93 -32.52 -14.73
CA GLY A 131 -15.00 -33.36 -14.19
C GLY A 131 -14.67 -34.84 -14.39
N ASP A 132 -15.60 -35.60 -14.96
CA ASP A 132 -15.41 -37.04 -15.17
C ASP A 132 -14.68 -37.37 -16.49
N GLU A 133 -14.55 -36.40 -17.38
CA GLU A 133 -14.00 -36.59 -18.72
C GLU A 133 -12.49 -36.33 -18.77
N VAL A 134 -11.77 -37.19 -19.52
CA VAL A 134 -10.36 -36.93 -19.89
C VAL A 134 -10.36 -35.91 -21.02
N CYS A 135 -9.71 -34.77 -20.80
CA CYS A 135 -9.71 -33.68 -21.76
C CYS A 135 -8.27 -33.20 -22.03
N ASN A 136 -7.93 -33.09 -23.32
CA ASN A 136 -6.63 -32.60 -23.81
C ASN A 136 -6.82 -31.54 -24.91
N ASP A 137 -7.84 -30.70 -24.74
CA ASP A 137 -8.17 -29.56 -25.59
C ASP A 137 -7.05 -28.50 -25.57
N ILE A 138 -6.99 -27.71 -26.65
CA ILE A 138 -6.30 -26.41 -26.73
C ILE A 138 -6.44 -25.54 -25.47
N HIS A 139 -7.60 -25.51 -24.82
CA HIS A 139 -7.81 -24.72 -23.60
C HIS A 139 -6.98 -25.25 -22.41
N ILE A 140 -6.91 -26.57 -22.23
CA ILE A 140 -6.10 -27.20 -21.19
C ILE A 140 -4.63 -27.02 -21.50
N ARG A 141 -4.23 -27.23 -22.76
CA ARG A 141 -2.86 -26.95 -23.21
C ARG A 141 -2.45 -25.51 -22.91
N LYS A 142 -3.35 -24.54 -23.10
CA LYS A 142 -3.12 -23.13 -22.74
C LYS A 142 -2.92 -22.93 -21.23
N ILE A 143 -3.72 -23.60 -20.39
CA ILE A 143 -3.55 -23.57 -18.92
C ILE A 143 -2.18 -24.13 -18.52
N ILE A 144 -1.78 -25.28 -19.08
CA ILE A 144 -0.47 -25.88 -18.83
C ILE A 144 0.66 -24.95 -19.28
N TYR A 145 0.52 -24.29 -20.43
CA TYR A 145 1.51 -23.31 -20.91
C TYR A 145 1.61 -22.06 -20.05
N GLU A 146 0.53 -21.63 -19.41
CA GLU A 146 0.56 -20.54 -18.45
C GLU A 146 1.31 -20.95 -17.18
N ILE A 147 1.10 -22.16 -16.67
CA ILE A 147 1.85 -22.72 -15.55
C ILE A 147 3.33 -22.87 -15.92
N ALA A 148 3.62 -23.42 -17.10
CA ALA A 148 4.98 -23.57 -17.62
C ALA A 148 5.67 -22.21 -17.78
N GLY A 149 4.97 -21.19 -18.28
CA GLY A 149 5.48 -19.83 -18.38
C GLY A 149 5.80 -19.20 -17.02
N ARG A 150 5.01 -19.47 -15.98
CA ARG A 150 5.36 -19.09 -14.60
C ARG A 150 6.64 -19.77 -14.14
N ARG A 151 6.75 -21.10 -14.32
CA ARG A 151 7.96 -21.86 -13.95
C ARG A 151 9.19 -21.45 -14.75
N TYR A 152 9.03 -21.07 -16.01
CA TYR A 152 10.10 -20.54 -16.84
C TYR A 152 10.67 -19.22 -16.26
N ARG A 153 9.79 -18.34 -15.75
CA ARG A 153 10.22 -17.12 -15.04
C ARG A 153 10.95 -17.45 -13.73
N ASP A 154 10.47 -18.44 -12.97
CA ASP A 154 11.15 -18.89 -11.74
C ASP A 154 12.58 -19.37 -12.05
N VAL A 155 12.74 -20.20 -13.09
CA VAL A 155 14.06 -20.68 -13.54
C VAL A 155 14.92 -19.50 -14.00
N ARG A 156 14.39 -18.58 -14.80
CA ARG A 156 15.08 -17.35 -15.21
C ARG A 156 15.62 -16.54 -14.02
N SER A 157 14.84 -16.40 -12.95
CA SER A 157 15.26 -15.71 -11.73
C SER A 157 16.43 -16.42 -11.04
N ILE A 158 16.41 -17.75 -11.00
CA ILE A 158 17.51 -18.55 -10.43
C ILE A 158 18.79 -18.36 -11.26
N LEU A 159 18.68 -18.40 -12.59
CA LEU A 159 19.82 -18.22 -13.49
C LEU A 159 20.42 -16.83 -13.39
N TYR A 160 19.59 -15.81 -13.25
CA TYR A 160 20.07 -14.46 -13.03
C TYR A 160 20.79 -14.33 -11.67
N ARG A 161 20.28 -14.94 -10.61
CA ARG A 161 20.98 -14.95 -9.31
C ARG A 161 22.34 -15.65 -9.38
N HIS A 162 22.44 -16.73 -10.15
CA HIS A 162 23.71 -17.41 -10.43
C HIS A 162 24.65 -16.55 -11.27
N TYR A 163 24.13 -15.84 -12.28
CA TYR A 163 24.91 -14.84 -13.02
C TYR A 163 25.49 -13.76 -12.10
N GLN A 164 24.72 -13.30 -11.11
CA GLN A 164 25.13 -12.29 -10.13
C GLN A 164 26.17 -12.78 -9.12
N SER A 165 26.37 -14.10 -8.93
CA SER A 165 27.36 -14.60 -7.98
C SER A 165 28.81 -14.47 -8.48
N TYR A 166 29.01 -14.11 -9.74
CA TYR A 166 30.31 -13.93 -10.36
C TYR A 166 30.48 -12.48 -10.81
N ALA A 167 31.70 -11.95 -10.71
CA ALA A 167 31.98 -10.54 -11.00
C ALA A 167 32.22 -10.30 -12.50
N THR A 168 32.95 -11.21 -13.15
CA THR A 168 33.41 -11.07 -14.54
C THR A 168 32.63 -11.97 -15.50
N ASP A 169 32.52 -11.57 -16.77
CA ASP A 169 31.86 -12.39 -17.80
C ASP A 169 32.61 -13.68 -18.10
N GLU A 170 33.94 -13.67 -17.98
CA GLU A 170 34.80 -14.85 -18.15
C GLU A 170 34.50 -15.90 -17.08
N GLU A 171 34.43 -15.50 -15.80
CA GLU A 171 34.04 -16.39 -14.70
C GLU A 171 32.61 -16.91 -14.87
N ARG A 172 31.69 -16.06 -15.31
CA ARG A 172 30.30 -16.48 -15.58
C ARG A 172 30.27 -17.56 -16.64
N LEU A 173 30.95 -17.39 -17.77
CA LEU A 173 30.97 -18.35 -18.87
C LEU A 173 31.58 -19.70 -18.49
N GLN A 174 32.56 -19.72 -17.57
CA GLN A 174 33.18 -20.95 -17.06
C GLN A 174 32.32 -21.70 -16.03
N ASN A 175 31.26 -21.08 -15.52
CA ASN A 175 30.38 -21.65 -14.50
C ASN A 175 28.92 -21.80 -14.97
N PRO A 176 28.63 -22.56 -16.05
CA PRO A 176 27.25 -22.86 -16.43
C PRO A 176 26.55 -23.70 -15.36
N LEU A 177 25.26 -23.45 -15.13
CA LEU A 177 24.44 -24.27 -14.24
C LEU A 177 24.25 -25.66 -14.87
N GLU A 178 24.34 -26.74 -14.07
CA GLU A 178 24.39 -28.15 -14.51
C GLU A 178 23.33 -28.56 -15.56
N ASP A 179 22.14 -27.97 -15.52
CA ASP A 179 21.03 -28.32 -16.43
C ASP A 179 20.98 -27.48 -17.72
N ILE A 180 21.88 -26.50 -17.91
CA ILE A 180 21.86 -25.58 -19.05
C ILE A 180 23.06 -25.84 -19.95
N ASN A 181 22.79 -25.91 -21.25
CA ASN A 181 23.83 -26.06 -22.25
C ASN A 181 24.72 -24.80 -22.31
N ALA A 182 26.01 -24.98 -22.56
CA ALA A 182 27.00 -23.90 -22.65
C ALA A 182 26.58 -22.78 -23.64
N ASN A 183 25.97 -23.13 -24.77
CA ASN A 183 25.51 -22.15 -25.76
C ASN A 183 24.36 -21.28 -25.24
N GLU A 184 23.38 -21.90 -24.56
CA GLU A 184 22.26 -21.18 -23.95
C GLU A 184 22.74 -20.32 -22.79
N TRP A 185 23.70 -20.83 -22.01
CA TRP A 185 24.32 -20.08 -20.93
C TRP A 185 25.10 -18.86 -21.44
N ALA A 186 25.89 -19.02 -22.50
CA ALA A 186 26.60 -17.90 -23.13
C ALA A 186 25.63 -16.83 -23.66
N TRP A 187 24.52 -17.25 -24.25
CA TRP A 187 23.45 -16.33 -24.66
C TRP A 187 22.86 -15.58 -23.46
N LEU A 188 22.59 -16.29 -22.35
CA LEU A 188 22.06 -15.69 -21.12
C LEU A 188 23.04 -14.69 -20.48
N VAL A 189 24.33 -15.00 -20.44
CA VAL A 189 25.37 -14.07 -19.92
C VAL A 189 25.35 -12.78 -20.73
N ASN A 190 25.33 -12.86 -22.07
CA ASN A 190 25.23 -11.69 -22.93
C ASN A 190 23.90 -10.94 -22.75
N TYR A 191 22.78 -11.68 -22.65
CA TYR A 191 21.46 -11.11 -22.46
C TYR A 191 21.35 -10.36 -21.13
N PHE A 192 21.79 -10.95 -20.02
CA PHE A 192 21.81 -10.31 -18.71
C PHE A 192 22.80 -9.14 -18.65
N GLY A 193 23.93 -9.23 -19.36
CA GLY A 193 24.89 -8.14 -19.50
C GLY A 193 24.39 -6.97 -20.35
N SER A 194 23.37 -7.18 -21.19
CA SER A 194 22.88 -6.20 -22.16
C SER A 194 22.26 -4.97 -21.52
N GLN A 195 22.49 -3.79 -22.11
CA GLN A 195 21.93 -2.54 -21.61
C GLN A 195 20.39 -2.57 -21.57
N LYS A 196 19.75 -3.25 -22.52
CA LYS A 196 18.30 -3.42 -22.55
C LYS A 196 17.79 -4.22 -21.34
N PHE A 197 18.52 -5.25 -20.92
CA PHE A 197 18.16 -5.99 -19.71
C PHE A 197 18.43 -5.13 -18.48
N LYS A 198 19.59 -4.47 -18.39
CA LYS A 198 19.97 -3.56 -17.29
C LYS A 198 19.05 -2.35 -17.11
N CYS A 199 18.51 -1.77 -18.17
CA CYS A 199 17.50 -0.71 -18.08
C CYS A 199 16.16 -1.21 -17.53
N ASN A 200 15.90 -2.52 -17.63
CA ASN A 200 14.80 -3.19 -16.93
C ASN A 200 15.23 -3.74 -15.54
N GLU A 201 16.54 -3.86 -15.27
CA GLU A 201 17.11 -4.20 -13.95
C GLU A 201 17.20 -3.00 -13.01
N GLY A 202 17.23 -1.78 -13.57
CA GLY A 202 17.10 -0.56 -12.80
C GLY A 202 15.87 -0.76 -11.91
N GLY A 203 16.10 -0.85 -10.60
CA GLY A 203 15.05 -1.01 -9.61
C GLY A 203 13.93 -0.02 -9.86
N GLU A 204 12.75 -0.29 -9.27
CA GLU A 204 11.54 0.54 -9.37
C GLU A 204 11.87 1.96 -9.84
N PRO A 205 11.48 2.36 -11.07
CA PRO A 205 11.77 3.69 -11.57
C PRO A 205 11.46 4.70 -10.47
N PRO A 206 12.27 5.76 -10.28
CA PRO A 206 12.03 6.73 -9.20
C PRO A 206 10.54 7.07 -9.11
N ALA A 207 9.98 7.18 -7.91
CA ALA A 207 8.52 7.10 -7.72
C ALA A 207 7.68 8.01 -8.64
N HIS A 208 8.20 9.17 -9.03
CA HIS A 208 7.58 10.08 -10.00
C HIS A 208 7.54 9.51 -11.44
N GLU A 209 8.55 8.76 -11.87
CA GLU A 209 8.58 8.05 -13.15
C GLU A 209 7.61 6.86 -13.17
N LEU A 210 7.50 6.11 -12.08
CA LEU A 210 6.44 5.10 -11.93
C LEU A 210 5.05 5.72 -12.04
N TRP A 211 4.84 6.89 -11.41
CA TRP A 211 3.59 7.63 -11.50
C TRP A 211 3.25 7.99 -12.94
N ARG A 212 4.22 8.48 -13.72
CA ARG A 212 4.05 8.74 -15.16
C ARG A 212 3.69 7.48 -15.91
N LEU A 213 4.45 6.39 -15.76
CA LEU A 213 4.21 5.14 -16.49
C LEU A 213 2.84 4.52 -16.21
N THR A 214 2.30 4.74 -15.01
CA THR A 214 1.02 4.16 -14.57
C THR A 214 -0.20 5.04 -14.88
N HIS A 215 0.00 6.34 -15.05
CA HIS A 215 -1.08 7.31 -15.30
C HIS A 215 -1.02 7.99 -16.68
N GLN A 216 0.00 7.67 -17.49
CA GLN A 216 0.10 8.11 -18.88
C GLN A 216 -0.19 6.94 -19.83
N LYS A 217 -1.00 7.19 -20.86
CA LYS A 217 -1.28 6.23 -21.93
C LYS A 217 -0.12 6.17 -22.92
N LYS A 218 -0.12 5.15 -23.79
CA LYS A 218 0.92 4.96 -24.82
C LYS A 218 1.02 6.10 -25.85
N ASP A 219 -0.07 6.84 -26.03
CA ASP A 219 -0.14 8.02 -26.91
C ASP A 219 0.40 9.30 -26.24
N GLY A 220 0.87 9.21 -24.98
CA GLY A 220 1.36 10.34 -24.20
C GLY A 220 0.26 11.12 -23.46
N SER A 221 -1.02 10.77 -23.62
CA SER A 221 -2.12 11.43 -22.91
C SER A 221 -2.22 10.97 -21.45
N TRP A 222 -2.56 11.89 -20.55
CA TRP A 222 -2.76 11.58 -19.14
C TRP A 222 -4.14 10.95 -18.91
N GLY A 223 -4.21 9.98 -17.98
CA GLY A 223 -5.46 9.33 -17.59
C GLY A 223 -6.41 10.27 -16.84
N SER A 224 -5.87 11.31 -16.18
CA SER A 224 -6.65 12.40 -15.57
C SER A 224 -5.81 13.68 -15.48
N GLU A 225 -6.47 14.83 -15.43
CA GLU A 225 -5.81 16.12 -15.24
C GLU A 225 -5.13 16.20 -13.86
N GLN A 226 -5.72 15.56 -12.85
CA GLN A 226 -5.13 15.45 -11.51
C GLN A 226 -3.82 14.67 -11.53
N SER A 227 -3.72 13.59 -12.32
CA SER A 227 -2.50 12.80 -12.46
C SER A 227 -1.37 13.60 -13.09
N ARG A 228 -1.70 14.45 -14.08
CA ARG A 228 -0.76 15.37 -14.73
C ARG A 228 -0.23 16.39 -13.74
N HIS A 229 -1.13 17.08 -13.03
CA HIS A 229 -0.77 18.10 -12.04
C HIS A 229 0.14 17.53 -10.94
N VAL A 230 -0.13 16.32 -10.45
CA VAL A 230 0.73 15.65 -9.45
C VAL A 230 2.13 15.40 -10.01
N TYR A 231 2.25 14.92 -11.25
CA TYR A 231 3.57 14.66 -11.84
C TYR A 231 4.37 15.95 -12.07
N GLU A 232 3.74 16.98 -12.64
CA GLU A 232 4.37 18.29 -12.88
C GLU A 232 4.83 18.92 -11.56
N THR A 233 3.98 18.94 -10.53
CA THR A 233 4.34 19.48 -9.20
C THR A 233 5.52 18.73 -8.55
N VAL A 234 5.60 17.41 -8.70
CA VAL A 234 6.71 16.62 -8.16
C VAL A 234 7.99 16.87 -8.94
N LYS A 235 7.89 17.01 -10.26
CA LYS A 235 9.03 17.31 -11.13
C LYS A 235 9.62 18.69 -10.81
N ASP A 236 8.77 19.71 -10.70
CA ASP A 236 9.19 21.09 -10.41
C ASP A 236 9.89 21.16 -9.04
N LYS A 237 9.36 20.47 -8.03
CA LYS A 237 10.00 20.40 -6.69
C LYS A 237 11.33 19.66 -6.70
N LEU A 238 11.49 18.63 -7.53
CA LEU A 238 12.77 17.94 -7.67
C LEU A 238 13.82 18.83 -8.37
N GLU A 239 13.41 19.62 -9.35
CA GLU A 239 14.28 20.57 -10.06
C GLU A 239 14.69 21.76 -9.17
N GLU A 240 13.77 22.24 -8.32
CA GLU A 240 14.04 23.26 -7.31
C GLU A 240 15.07 22.77 -6.26
N LEU A 241 14.90 21.54 -5.76
CA LEU A 241 15.85 20.92 -4.82
C LEU A 241 17.22 20.66 -5.44
N ALA A 242 17.28 20.36 -6.74
CA ALA A 242 18.54 20.17 -7.46
C ALA A 242 19.31 21.48 -7.69
N SER A 243 18.63 22.63 -7.59
CA SER A 243 19.20 23.96 -7.87
C SER A 243 19.71 24.70 -6.63
N GLN A 244 19.57 24.15 -5.41
CA GLN A 244 20.01 24.78 -4.17
C GLN A 244 21.47 24.45 -3.81
N PRO A 245 22.29 25.43 -3.35
CA PRO A 245 23.62 25.17 -2.82
C PRO A 245 23.55 24.35 -1.52
N CYS A 246 24.34 23.28 -1.46
CA CYS A 246 24.39 22.29 -0.38
C CYS A 246 24.82 22.90 0.97
N ASP A 247 23.90 22.97 1.93
CA ASP A 247 24.19 23.11 3.37
C ASP A 247 23.02 22.56 4.22
N SER A 248 22.64 21.29 4.02
CA SER A 248 21.84 20.52 5.00
C SER A 248 21.81 19.02 4.66
N PRO A 249 21.92 18.10 5.63
CA PRO A 249 22.05 16.65 5.41
C PRO A 249 20.71 15.93 5.17
N VAL A 250 19.81 16.50 4.36
CA VAL A 250 18.56 15.81 3.97
C VAL A 250 18.51 15.70 2.46
N ALA A 251 19.03 14.59 1.94
CA ALA A 251 18.72 14.16 0.58
C ALA A 251 17.23 13.77 0.53
N SER A 252 16.35 14.73 0.22
CA SER A 252 14.94 14.42 0.00
C SER A 252 14.83 13.51 -1.22
N THR A 253 14.55 12.24 -0.97
CA THR A 253 14.44 11.26 -2.05
C THR A 253 13.20 11.56 -2.91
N PRO A 254 13.18 11.17 -4.20
CA PRO A 254 11.99 11.33 -5.05
C PRO A 254 10.69 10.73 -4.47
N GLU A 255 10.82 9.77 -3.55
CA GLU A 255 9.71 9.17 -2.80
C GLU A 255 9.11 10.14 -1.77
N GLU A 256 9.95 10.86 -1.03
CA GLU A 256 9.51 11.85 -0.06
C GLU A 256 8.76 13.00 -0.73
N VAL A 257 9.26 13.50 -1.86
CA VAL A 257 8.61 14.58 -2.64
C VAL A 257 7.25 14.14 -3.16
N LEU A 258 7.15 12.92 -3.72
CA LEU A 258 5.86 12.38 -4.18
C LEU A 258 4.88 12.21 -3.03
N SER A 259 5.35 11.73 -1.87
CA SER A 259 4.50 11.54 -0.69
C SER A 259 3.93 12.86 -0.14
N LEU A 260 4.71 13.94 -0.21
CA LEU A 260 4.30 15.28 0.19
C LEU A 260 3.22 15.85 -0.74
N VAL A 261 3.33 15.61 -2.05
CA VAL A 261 2.36 16.10 -3.05
C VAL A 261 1.07 15.27 -3.01
N VAL A 262 1.16 13.95 -2.87
CA VAL A 262 0.00 13.04 -2.86
C VAL A 262 -0.73 13.06 -1.51
N ARG A 263 -0.09 13.56 -0.44
CA ARG A 263 -0.50 13.56 0.98
C ARG A 263 -0.81 12.15 1.49
N GLN A 264 -0.01 11.66 2.44
CA GLN A 264 -0.29 10.39 3.11
C GLN A 264 -1.62 10.46 3.89
N ARG A 265 -2.57 9.58 3.57
CA ARG A 265 -3.60 9.16 4.53
C ARG A 265 -3.03 7.98 5.31
N SER A 266 -3.18 8.01 6.64
CA SER A 266 -2.76 6.93 7.55
C SER A 266 -3.06 5.54 6.98
N GLY A 267 -2.03 4.71 6.88
CA GLY A 267 -2.16 3.26 6.62
C GLY A 267 -2.16 2.79 5.17
N TYR A 268 -2.05 3.66 4.16
CA TYR A 268 -2.02 3.23 2.76
C TYR A 268 -1.28 4.21 1.84
N VAL A 269 -0.29 3.73 1.10
CA VAL A 269 0.36 4.48 0.00
C VAL A 269 -0.40 4.16 -1.30
N ARG A 270 -0.90 5.18 -2.00
CA ARG A 270 -1.54 5.00 -3.32
C ARG A 270 -0.49 4.76 -4.39
N GLY A 271 -0.52 3.57 -5.00
CA GLY A 271 0.24 3.23 -6.22
C GLY A 271 0.18 1.71 -6.50
N PRO A 272 0.20 1.26 -7.77
CA PRO A 272 0.41 -0.15 -8.09
C PRO A 272 1.91 -0.48 -7.97
N GLY A 273 2.23 -1.48 -7.14
CA GLY A 273 3.60 -1.89 -6.83
C GLY A 273 3.76 -2.29 -5.37
N CYS A 274 4.88 -2.93 -5.03
CA CYS A 274 5.25 -3.17 -3.65
C CYS A 274 5.75 -1.86 -3.04
N GLY A 275 4.84 -0.94 -2.70
CA GLY A 275 5.21 0.29 -2.01
C GLY A 275 6.03 0.00 -0.73
N PRO A 276 6.86 0.96 -0.27
CA PRO A 276 7.68 0.79 0.92
C PRO A 276 6.81 0.25 2.04
N LYS A 277 7.23 -0.89 2.63
CA LYS A 277 6.50 -1.50 3.75
C LYS A 277 6.32 -0.41 4.80
N PRO A 278 5.08 -0.06 5.19
CA PRO A 278 4.90 0.82 6.32
C PRO A 278 5.67 0.22 7.50
N PRO A 279 6.39 1.03 8.29
CA PRO A 279 7.14 0.52 9.42
C PRO A 279 6.20 -0.37 10.24
N SER A 280 6.60 -1.63 10.42
CA SER A 280 5.80 -2.60 11.16
C SER A 280 5.50 -2.01 12.53
N LYS A 281 4.23 -2.05 12.95
CA LYS A 281 3.79 -1.64 14.30
C LYS A 281 4.55 -2.36 15.43
N SER A 282 5.32 -3.41 15.11
CA SER A 282 6.11 -4.19 16.06
C SER A 282 7.53 -3.67 16.32
N ALA A 283 8.00 -2.63 15.64
CA ALA A 283 9.35 -2.08 15.85
C ALA A 283 9.34 -0.75 16.63
N VAL A 284 8.40 -0.57 17.56
CA VAL A 284 8.40 0.57 18.47
C VAL A 284 9.38 0.26 19.60
N THR A 285 10.54 0.90 19.59
CA THR A 285 11.52 0.78 20.68
C THR A 285 10.95 1.37 21.98
N THR A 286 11.39 0.85 23.13
CA THR A 286 10.97 1.33 24.46
C THR A 286 11.20 2.85 24.63
N ALA A 287 12.23 3.39 23.97
CA ALA A 287 12.52 4.82 23.93
C ALA A 287 11.44 5.63 23.20
N THR A 288 10.86 5.10 22.11
CA THR A 288 9.77 5.74 21.37
C THR A 288 8.47 5.74 22.18
N ILE A 289 8.18 4.67 22.92
CA ILE A 289 7.01 4.61 23.82
C ILE A 289 7.15 5.63 24.95
N ALA A 290 8.32 5.70 25.59
CA ALA A 290 8.60 6.66 26.66
C ALA A 290 8.48 8.12 26.17
N GLY A 291 8.99 8.42 24.98
CA GLY A 291 8.86 9.75 24.37
C GLY A 291 7.40 10.14 24.08
N LEU A 292 6.59 9.20 23.58
CA LEU A 292 5.16 9.43 23.36
C LEU A 292 4.40 9.60 24.69
N GLN A 293 4.73 8.83 25.72
CA GLN A 293 4.13 8.96 27.05
C GLN A 293 4.47 10.30 27.71
N ALA A 294 5.69 10.81 27.53
CA ALA A 294 6.07 12.13 28.01
C ALA A 294 5.28 13.25 27.30
N GLN A 295 5.06 13.14 25.99
CA GLN A 295 4.24 14.11 25.24
C GLN A 295 2.76 14.06 25.62
N VAL A 296 2.23 12.87 25.95
CA VAL A 296 0.85 12.75 26.45
C VAL A 296 0.71 13.46 27.79
N LYS A 297 1.67 13.27 28.72
CA LYS A 297 1.67 13.99 30.00
C LYS A 297 1.75 15.52 29.86
N ASP A 298 2.64 16.04 28.99
CA ASP A 298 2.73 17.48 28.73
C ASP A 298 1.41 18.07 28.19
N LYS A 299 0.74 17.32 27.32
CA LYS A 299 -0.56 17.73 26.78
C LYS A 299 -1.67 17.68 27.83
N ASP A 300 -1.70 16.65 28.67
CA ASP A 300 -2.68 16.55 29.76
C ASP A 300 -2.50 17.69 30.77
N GLU A 301 -1.26 18.05 31.11
CA GLU A 301 -0.96 19.20 31.97
C GLU A 301 -1.44 20.52 31.36
N ARG A 302 -1.23 20.72 30.05
CA ARG A 302 -1.76 21.89 29.32
C ARG A 302 -3.28 21.92 29.26
N ILE A 303 -3.92 20.77 29.09
CA ILE A 303 -5.39 20.67 29.12
C ILE A 303 -5.90 21.07 30.50
N SER A 304 -5.31 20.56 31.59
CA SER A 304 -5.69 20.95 32.95
C SER A 304 -5.53 22.45 33.21
N GLN A 305 -4.43 23.06 32.76
CA GLN A 305 -4.25 24.52 32.87
C GLN A 305 -5.31 25.31 32.09
N MET A 306 -5.67 24.83 30.90
CA MET A 306 -6.70 25.47 30.09
C MET A 306 -8.10 25.32 30.69
N GLU A 307 -8.41 24.18 31.30
CA GLU A 307 -9.66 23.96 32.04
C GLU A 307 -9.79 24.89 33.25
N GLU A 308 -8.70 25.11 33.99
CA GLU A 308 -8.66 26.07 35.10
C GLU A 308 -8.91 27.50 34.62
N LEU A 309 -8.28 27.91 33.51
CA LEU A 309 -8.51 29.22 32.89
C LEU A 309 -9.97 29.40 32.43
N ILE A 310 -10.57 28.36 31.84
CA ILE A 310 -11.99 28.38 31.43
C ILE A 310 -12.90 28.50 32.67
N SER A 311 -12.59 27.80 33.76
CA SER A 311 -13.35 27.91 35.02
C SER A 311 -13.32 29.33 35.56
N LYS A 312 -12.13 29.93 35.61
CA LYS A 312 -11.95 31.31 36.09
C LYS A 312 -12.68 32.33 35.21
N GLN A 313 -12.61 32.17 33.88
CA GLN A 313 -13.37 33.03 32.96
C GLN A 313 -14.88 32.90 33.15
N ARG A 314 -15.40 31.70 33.44
CA ARG A 314 -16.83 31.49 33.72
C ARG A 314 -17.26 32.17 35.02
N GLU A 315 -16.43 32.12 36.06
CA GLU A 315 -16.67 32.83 37.32
C GLU A 315 -16.68 34.35 37.13
N ASP A 316 -15.71 34.90 36.40
CA ASP A 316 -15.66 36.33 36.09
C ASP A 316 -16.88 36.78 35.29
N MET A 317 -17.29 35.98 34.29
CA MET A 317 -18.51 36.25 33.51
C MET A 317 -19.78 36.21 34.39
N ALA A 318 -19.86 35.28 35.34
CA ALA A 318 -20.99 35.22 36.28
C ALA A 318 -21.02 36.46 37.20
N GLN A 319 -19.87 36.91 37.72
CA GLN A 319 -19.78 38.13 38.51
C GLN A 319 -20.18 39.38 37.71
N ILE A 320 -19.78 39.45 36.44
CA ILE A 320 -20.18 40.55 35.53
C ILE A 320 -21.69 40.54 35.31
N GLN A 321 -22.29 39.36 35.08
CA GLN A 321 -23.75 39.25 34.94
C GLN A 321 -24.50 39.66 36.21
N GLU A 322 -24.00 39.27 37.38
CA GLU A 322 -24.61 39.66 38.65
C GLU A 322 -24.54 41.17 38.88
N LYS A 323 -23.37 41.79 38.61
CA LYS A 323 -23.21 43.25 38.68
C LYS A 323 -24.14 43.99 37.72
N LEU A 324 -24.25 43.50 36.47
CA LEU A 324 -25.19 44.06 35.49
C LEU A 324 -26.64 43.92 35.95
N PHE A 325 -27.01 42.80 36.55
CA PHE A 325 -28.36 42.60 37.06
C PHE A 325 -28.69 43.55 38.22
N LYS A 326 -27.75 43.75 39.16
CA LYS A 326 -27.90 44.72 40.26
C LYS A 326 -28.05 46.15 39.76
N GLN A 327 -27.18 46.58 38.84
CA GLN A 327 -27.28 47.91 38.23
C GLN A 327 -28.59 48.10 37.46
N LYS A 328 -29.02 47.08 36.71
CA LYS A 328 -30.31 47.13 36.00
C LYS A 328 -31.47 47.29 36.98
N ALA A 329 -31.47 46.54 38.08
CA ALA A 329 -32.50 46.64 39.12
C ALA A 329 -32.51 48.04 39.76
N GLU A 330 -31.35 48.59 40.09
CA GLU A 330 -31.19 49.94 40.66
C GLU A 330 -31.72 51.02 39.73
N VAL A 331 -31.32 51.02 38.46
CA VAL A 331 -31.81 51.97 37.45
C VAL A 331 -33.33 51.85 37.28
N THR A 332 -33.88 50.63 37.25
CA THR A 332 -35.34 50.45 37.16
C THR A 332 -36.07 50.96 38.40
N ALA A 333 -35.52 50.75 39.60
CA ALA A 333 -36.10 51.27 40.83
C ALA A 333 -36.06 52.81 40.84
N GLU A 334 -34.97 53.42 40.38
CA GLU A 334 -34.84 54.88 40.31
C GLU A 334 -35.82 55.50 39.29
N VAL A 335 -35.91 54.93 38.08
CA VAL A 335 -36.84 55.40 37.05
C VAL A 335 -38.29 55.27 37.53
N THR A 336 -38.65 54.15 38.16
CA THR A 336 -40.01 53.97 38.68
C THR A 336 -40.34 54.90 39.85
N ALA A 337 -39.36 55.21 40.72
CA ALA A 337 -39.53 56.19 41.79
C ALA A 337 -39.71 57.61 41.24
N ARG A 338 -38.92 58.03 40.25
CA ARG A 338 -39.05 59.33 39.57
C ARG A 338 -40.41 59.47 38.90
N LEU A 339 -40.85 58.45 38.14
CA LEU A 339 -42.17 58.45 37.50
C LEU A 339 -43.31 58.56 38.53
N LYS A 340 -43.24 57.84 39.65
CA LYS A 340 -44.25 57.94 40.72
C LYS A 340 -44.27 59.33 41.34
N SER A 341 -43.10 59.92 41.60
CA SER A 341 -42.99 61.28 42.13
C SER A 341 -43.58 62.32 41.17
N ASP A 342 -43.23 62.26 39.89
CA ASP A 342 -43.73 63.18 38.86
C ASP A 342 -45.26 63.05 38.69
N MET A 343 -45.78 61.82 38.64
CA MET A 343 -47.22 61.58 38.60
C MET A 343 -47.94 62.12 39.85
N SER A 344 -47.36 61.92 41.03
CA SER A 344 -47.96 62.42 42.28
C SER A 344 -47.95 63.95 42.33
N SER A 345 -46.89 64.59 41.84
CA SER A 345 -46.80 66.05 41.74
C SER A 345 -47.84 66.61 40.78
N GLN A 346 -47.96 66.02 39.58
CA GLN A 346 -48.98 66.40 38.59
C GLN A 346 -50.41 66.21 39.11
N LEU A 347 -50.69 65.11 39.81
CA LEU A 347 -52.00 64.87 40.41
C LEU A 347 -52.33 65.92 41.47
N ASN A 348 -51.37 66.23 42.35
CA ASN A 348 -51.56 67.23 43.40
C ASN A 348 -51.79 68.63 42.82
N GLU A 349 -51.05 68.99 41.77
CA GLU A 349 -51.24 70.25 41.05
C GLU A 349 -52.63 70.34 40.39
N LEU A 350 -53.10 69.24 39.78
CA LEU A 350 -54.43 69.18 39.16
C LEU A 350 -55.57 69.25 40.19
N VAL A 351 -55.41 68.58 41.34
CA VAL A 351 -56.36 68.63 42.46
C VAL A 351 -56.41 70.03 43.04
N ASN A 352 -55.26 70.65 43.30
CA ASN A 352 -55.19 72.03 43.79
C ASN A 352 -55.83 73.01 42.80
N LYS A 353 -55.57 72.86 41.50
CA LYS A 353 -56.18 73.70 40.47
C LYS A 353 -57.70 73.54 40.44
N LYS A 354 -58.23 72.31 40.43
CA LYS A 354 -59.67 72.05 40.48
C LYS A 354 -60.32 72.58 41.77
N PHE A 355 -59.62 72.46 42.90
CA PHE A 355 -60.09 73.01 44.16
C PHE A 355 -60.17 74.54 44.10
N MET A 356 -59.14 75.21 43.58
CA MET A 356 -59.16 76.67 43.38
C MET A 356 -60.27 77.10 42.42
N ASP A 357 -60.49 76.38 41.32
CA ASP A 357 -61.59 76.64 40.39
C ASP A 357 -62.96 76.48 41.08
N MET A 358 -63.14 75.43 41.89
CA MET A 358 -64.37 75.20 42.68
C MET A 358 -64.59 76.31 43.71
N MET A 359 -63.53 76.76 44.40
CA MET A 359 -63.61 77.88 45.34
C MET A 359 -63.96 79.18 44.62
N PHE A 360 -63.38 79.44 43.44
CA PHE A 360 -63.75 80.60 42.61
C PHE A 360 -65.22 80.54 42.17
N GLN A 361 -65.71 79.36 41.81
CA GLN A 361 -67.11 79.15 41.44
C GLN A 361 -68.05 79.35 42.63
N PHE A 362 -67.69 78.83 43.81
CA PHE A 362 -68.44 79.03 45.04
C PHE A 362 -68.53 80.50 45.47
N HIS A 363 -67.43 81.25 45.38
CA HIS A 363 -67.43 82.70 45.65
C HIS A 363 -68.32 83.47 44.66
N ARG A 364 -68.34 83.06 43.38
CA ARG A 364 -69.21 83.63 42.35
C ARG A 364 -70.69 83.36 42.65
N ASP A 365 -71.03 82.14 43.04
CA ASP A 365 -72.41 81.71 43.30
C ASP A 365 -72.99 82.34 44.58
N LEU A 366 -72.14 82.66 45.57
CA LEU A 366 -72.55 83.38 46.79
C LEU A 366 -72.69 84.91 46.59
N GLY A 367 -72.42 85.45 45.40
CA GLY A 367 -72.57 86.88 45.12
C GLY A 367 -71.60 87.77 45.90
N ILE A 368 -70.52 87.20 46.46
CA ILE A 368 -69.47 87.92 47.20
C ILE A 368 -68.40 88.33 46.19
N GLY A 369 -68.77 89.24 45.28
CA GLY A 369 -67.86 89.85 44.32
C GLY A 369 -67.52 91.27 44.76
N HIS A 370 -66.23 91.55 44.92
CA HIS A 370 -65.69 92.90 44.91
C HIS A 370 -65.07 93.20 43.56
#